data_AF-A0A1L9BF15-F1
#
_entry.id   AF-A0A1L9BF15-F1
#
_cell.length_a   1.000
_cell.length_b   1.000
_cell.length_c   1.000
_cell.angle_alpha   90.00
_cell.angle_beta   90.00
_cell.angle_gamma   90.00
#
_symmetry.space_group_name_H-M   'P 1'
#
loop_
_entity.id
_entity.type
_entity.pdbx_description
1 polymer ?
#
loop_
_entity_poly.entity_id
_entity_poly.type
_entity_poly.pdbx_seq_one_letter_code
_entity_poly.pdbx_strand_id
1 'polypeptide(L)'
;MLLDAVQKSSRAQARLALHVEDLERKLEGGLAELRSSLSSLRGATSGNFSESEPPWDELLDALDLLEEASRVAADAALASGLMGVAARIERFLTSSGLTRLTSIGHIPDGRLFRIVGTQPHPGFAEGAIARVVRAAALRGERLVREGEAIIVRNTP
;
A
#
# COMPACT_ATOMS: atom_id res chain seq x y z
N MET A 1 24.06 19.80 38.09
CA MET A 1 22.76 19.26 37.62
C MET A 1 22.42 19.68 36.19
N LEU A 2 22.44 20.97 35.81
CA LEU A 2 22.14 21.39 34.42
C LEU A 2 23.17 20.89 33.39
N LEU A 3 24.47 20.93 33.71
CA LEU A 3 25.54 20.44 32.83
C LEU A 3 25.42 18.93 32.51
N ASP A 4 25.07 18.10 33.51
CA ASP A 4 24.84 16.67 33.30
C ASP A 4 23.61 16.38 32.44
N ALA A 5 22.55 17.18 32.60
CA ALA A 5 21.34 17.06 31.78
C ALA A 5 21.61 17.41 30.31
N VAL A 6 22.40 18.48 30.06
CA VAL A 6 22.83 18.87 28.71
C VAL A 6 23.72 17.80 28.09
N GLN A 7 24.66 17.22 28.84
CA GLN A 7 25.50 16.13 28.35
C GLN A 7 24.71 14.86 28.05
N LYS A 8 23.71 14.51 28.87
CA LYS A 8 22.81 13.38 28.61
C LYS A 8 21.96 13.61 27.36
N SER A 9 21.42 14.82 27.19
CA SER A 9 20.65 15.22 26.01
C SER A 9 21.50 15.15 24.73
N SER A 10 22.72 15.69 24.78
CA SER A 10 23.69 15.62 23.67
C SER A 10 23.98 14.17 23.24
N ARG A 11 24.19 13.27 24.21
CA ARG A 11 24.42 11.84 23.92
C ARG A 11 23.19 11.15 23.33
N ALA A 12 21.99 11.52 23.78
CA ALA A 12 20.75 11.00 23.22
C ALA A 12 20.53 11.47 21.77
N GLN A 13 20.78 12.75 21.50
CA GLN A 13 20.70 13.33 20.15
C GLN A 13 21.72 12.69 19.20
N ALA A 14 22.95 12.46 19.65
CA ALA A 14 23.97 11.76 18.86
C ALA A 14 23.55 10.32 18.50
N ARG A 15 22.90 9.59 19.43
CA ARG A 15 22.38 8.24 19.16
C ARG A 15 21.23 8.26 18.16
N LEU A 16 20.33 9.24 18.27
CA LEU A 16 19.22 9.39 17.32
C LEU A 16 19.74 9.73 15.91
N ALA A 17 20.73 10.61 15.78
CA ALA A 17 21.35 10.94 14.49
C ALA A 17 21.95 9.70 13.83
N LEU A 18 22.71 8.89 14.57
CA LEU A 18 23.26 7.63 14.07
C LEU A 18 22.18 6.63 13.66
N HIS A 19 21.05 6.60 14.37
CA HIS A 19 19.93 5.72 14.03
C HIS A 19 19.22 6.18 12.75
N VAL A 20 19.10 7.50 12.54
CA VAL A 20 18.56 8.07 11.29
C VAL A 20 19.49 7.74 10.12
N GLU A 21 20.79 7.94 10.27
CA GLU A 21 21.77 7.59 9.22
C GLU A 21 21.76 6.09 8.87
N ASP A 22 21.61 5.21 9.87
CA ASP A 22 21.50 3.76 9.66
C ASP A 22 20.20 3.40 8.92
N LEU A 23 19.08 4.06 9.25
CA LEU A 23 17.81 3.89 8.54
C LEU A 23 17.90 4.40 7.10
N GLU A 24 18.54 5.54 6.86
CA GLU A 24 18.77 6.08 5.52
C GLU A 24 19.61 5.10 4.67
N ARG A 25 20.70 4.56 5.23
CA ARG A 25 21.53 3.56 4.54
C ARG A 25 20.76 2.27 4.24
N LYS A 26 19.94 1.79 5.17
CA LYS A 26 19.09 0.60 4.96
C LYS A 26 18.03 0.84 3.91
N LEU A 27 17.43 2.03 3.88
CA LEU A 27 16.48 2.42 2.85
C LEU A 27 17.15 2.52 1.47
N GLU A 28 18.32 3.14 1.39
CA GLU A 28 19.10 3.21 0.15
C GLU A 28 19.51 1.82 -0.34
N GLY A 29 19.99 0.96 0.55
CA GLY A 29 20.34 -0.43 0.26
C GLY A 29 19.14 -1.25 -0.24
N GLY A 30 18.03 -1.22 0.49
CA GLY A 30 16.80 -1.92 0.10
C GLY A 30 16.20 -1.40 -1.22
N LEU A 31 16.31 -0.09 -1.49
CA LEU A 31 15.90 0.49 -2.78
C LEU A 31 16.85 0.11 -3.91
N ALA A 32 18.15 -0.01 -3.64
CA ALA A 32 19.14 -0.48 -4.61
C ALA A 32 18.91 -1.95 -4.96
N GLU A 33 18.58 -2.79 -3.97
CA GLU A 33 18.18 -4.18 -4.17
C GLU A 33 16.88 -4.29 -4.96
N LEU A 34 15.85 -3.50 -4.64
CA LEU A 34 14.62 -3.45 -5.43
C LEU A 34 14.89 -3.01 -6.88
N ARG A 35 15.74 -1.99 -7.08
CA ARG A 35 16.15 -1.55 -8.42
C ARG A 35 16.93 -2.61 -9.17
N SER A 36 17.80 -3.38 -8.50
CA SER A 36 18.56 -4.45 -9.13
C SER A 36 17.65 -5.63 -9.49
N SER A 37 16.72 -6.02 -8.62
CA SER A 37 15.67 -7.00 -8.91
C SER A 37 14.81 -6.58 -10.09
N LEU A 38 14.41 -5.31 -10.17
CA LEU A 38 13.66 -4.76 -11.29
C LEU A 38 14.47 -4.68 -12.59
N SER A 39 15.76 -4.38 -12.49
CA SER A 39 16.68 -4.35 -13.63
C SER A 39 16.93 -5.76 -14.17
N SER A 40 17.00 -6.76 -13.29
CA SER A 40 17.05 -8.17 -13.66
C SER A 40 15.75 -8.63 -14.33
N LEU A 41 14.59 -8.18 -13.84
CA LEU A 41 13.30 -8.39 -14.50
C LEU A 41 13.27 -7.77 -15.91
N ARG A 42 13.84 -6.57 -16.06
CA ARG A 42 13.98 -5.85 -17.34
C ARG A 42 15.07 -6.43 -18.25
N GLY A 43 16.10 -7.08 -17.72
CA GLY A 43 17.09 -7.81 -18.50
C GLY A 43 16.53 -9.10 -19.08
N ALA A 44 15.67 -9.79 -18.31
CA ALA A 44 14.93 -10.97 -18.75
C ALA A 44 13.91 -10.64 -19.88
N THR A 45 13.50 -9.38 -20.02
CA THR A 45 12.58 -8.94 -21.08
C THR A 45 13.20 -8.85 -22.49
N SER A 46 14.49 -9.17 -22.67
CA SER A 46 15.17 -9.12 -23.98
C SER A 46 15.49 -10.50 -24.58
N GLY A 47 15.13 -11.59 -23.91
CA GLY A 47 15.36 -12.95 -24.40
C GLY A 47 14.13 -13.83 -24.21
N ASN A 48 13.46 -14.17 -25.31
CA ASN A 48 12.37 -15.17 -25.42
C ASN A 48 11.38 -15.21 -24.25
N PHE A 49 10.38 -14.33 -24.30
CA PHE A 49 9.21 -14.45 -23.43
C PHE A 49 8.38 -15.68 -23.77
N SER A 50 8.44 -16.69 -22.90
CA SER A 50 7.18 -17.25 -22.43
C SER A 50 6.59 -16.24 -21.44
N GLU A 51 5.39 -15.77 -21.76
CA GLU A 51 4.63 -14.69 -21.13
C GLU A 51 4.20 -14.99 -19.68
N SER A 52 5.13 -15.07 -18.72
CA SER A 52 4.76 -14.97 -17.31
C SER A 52 4.93 -13.53 -16.86
N GLU A 53 3.81 -12.80 -16.87
CA GLU A 53 3.68 -11.50 -16.22
C GLU A 53 4.23 -11.58 -14.79
N PRO A 54 4.91 -10.53 -14.25
CA PRO A 54 5.35 -10.54 -12.85
C PRO A 54 4.14 -10.86 -11.96
N PRO A 55 4.30 -11.60 -10.84
CA PRO A 55 3.19 -11.96 -9.97
C PRO A 55 2.72 -10.73 -9.18
N TRP A 56 2.06 -9.79 -9.87
CA TRP A 56 1.52 -8.57 -9.29
C TRP A 56 0.51 -8.86 -8.19
N ASP A 57 -0.17 -10.01 -8.27
CA ASP A 57 -1.14 -10.47 -7.28
C ASP A 57 -0.56 -10.50 -5.87
N GLU A 58 0.65 -11.03 -5.66
CA GLU A 58 1.27 -11.09 -4.33
C GLU A 58 1.55 -9.69 -3.77
N LEU A 59 2.03 -8.78 -4.60
CA LEU A 59 2.30 -7.39 -4.20
C LEU A 59 1.00 -6.63 -3.91
N LEU A 60 -0.02 -6.84 -4.74
CA LEU A 60 -1.32 -6.21 -4.58
C LEU A 60 -2.05 -6.75 -3.33
N ASP A 61 -1.92 -8.04 -3.04
CA ASP A 61 -2.44 -8.66 -1.82
C ASP A 61 -1.72 -8.15 -0.57
N ALA A 62 -0.39 -8.01 -0.63
CA ALA A 62 0.38 -7.42 0.46
C ALA A 62 -0.02 -5.95 0.72
N LEU A 63 -0.36 -5.19 -0.32
CA LEU A 63 -0.89 -3.83 -0.19
C LEU A 63 -2.27 -3.80 0.46
N ASP A 64 -3.18 -4.69 0.04
CA ASP A 64 -4.52 -4.76 0.65
C ASP A 64 -4.41 -5.11 2.15
N LEU A 65 -3.51 -6.05 2.51
CA LEU A 65 -3.21 -6.38 3.90
C LEU A 65 -2.59 -5.21 4.67
N LEU A 66 -1.71 -4.45 4.04
CA LEU A 66 -1.07 -3.28 4.66
C LEU A 66 -2.08 -2.17 4.94
N GLU A 67 -3.00 -1.92 4.00
CA GLU A 67 -4.08 -0.96 4.16
C GLU A 67 -5.05 -1.39 5.27
N GLU A 68 -5.43 -2.67 5.32
CA GLU A 68 -6.27 -3.20 6.39
C GLU A 68 -5.54 -3.11 7.75
N ALA A 69 -4.25 -3.47 7.81
CA ALA A 69 -3.44 -3.35 9.01
C ALA A 69 -3.36 -1.90 9.51
N SER A 70 -3.21 -0.93 8.60
CA SER A 70 -3.22 0.50 8.95
C SER A 70 -4.55 0.97 9.53
N ARG A 71 -5.66 0.37 9.10
CA ARG A 71 -7.03 0.70 9.55
C ARG A 71 -7.33 0.15 10.94
N VAL A 72 -6.85 -1.06 11.24
CA VAL A 72 -7.08 -1.72 12.54
C VAL A 72 -6.00 -1.43 13.58
N ALA A 73 -4.92 -0.75 13.18
CA ALA A 73 -3.83 -0.38 14.09
C ALA A 73 -4.35 0.52 15.23
N ALA A 74 -4.09 0.10 16.47
CA ALA A 74 -4.48 0.86 17.66
C ALA A 74 -3.59 2.11 17.88
N ASP A 75 -2.34 2.07 17.43
CA ASP A 75 -1.40 3.18 17.51
C ASP A 75 -1.45 4.03 16.23
N ALA A 76 -1.73 5.32 16.40
CA ALA A 76 -1.81 6.29 15.31
C ALA A 76 -0.46 6.50 14.60
N ALA A 77 0.66 6.42 15.33
CA ALA A 77 1.98 6.55 14.73
C ALA A 77 2.30 5.36 13.81
N LEU A 78 2.00 4.15 14.28
CA LEU A 78 2.08 2.93 13.47
C LEU A 78 1.16 3.01 12.24
N ALA A 79 -0.12 3.37 12.42
CA ALA A 79 -1.07 3.51 11.33
C ALA A 79 -0.56 4.48 10.24
N SER A 80 -0.05 5.65 10.66
CA SER A 80 0.53 6.64 9.74
C SER A 80 1.79 6.10 9.03
N GLY A 81 2.64 5.35 9.73
CA GLY A 81 3.81 4.71 9.13
C GLY A 81 3.44 3.71 8.04
N LEU A 82 2.48 2.82 8.32
CA LEU A 82 1.97 1.84 7.36
C LEU A 82 1.36 2.50 6.13
N MET A 83 0.57 3.57 6.33
CA MET A 83 0.03 4.38 5.24
C MET A 83 1.13 5.03 4.39
N GLY A 84 2.22 5.49 5.01
CA GLY A 84 3.38 6.03 4.31
C GLY A 84 4.07 5.01 3.40
N VAL A 85 4.18 3.76 3.87
CA VAL A 85 4.69 2.63 3.09
C VAL A 85 3.74 2.31 1.93
N ALA A 86 2.45 2.17 2.20
CA ALA A 86 1.42 1.89 1.19
C ALA A 86 1.46 2.93 0.06
N ALA A 87 1.49 4.23 0.41
CA ALA A 87 1.56 5.31 -0.56
C ALA A 87 2.83 5.27 -1.42
N ARG A 88 3.97 4.83 -0.87
CA ARG A 88 5.22 4.69 -1.63
C ARG A 88 5.15 3.56 -2.64
N ILE A 89 4.58 2.43 -2.25
CA ILE A 89 4.38 1.28 -3.14
C ILE A 89 3.34 1.62 -4.21
N GLU A 90 2.26 2.34 -3.88
CA GLU A 90 1.25 2.77 -4.84
C GLU A 90 1.82 3.69 -5.93
N ARG A 91 2.70 4.63 -5.56
CA ARG A 91 3.46 5.44 -6.54
C ARG A 91 4.33 4.57 -7.44
N PHE A 92 4.95 3.53 -6.89
CA PHE A 92 5.74 2.58 -7.67
C PHE A 92 4.87 1.79 -8.66
N LEU A 93 3.71 1.29 -8.23
CA LEU A 93 2.74 0.62 -9.11
C LEU A 93 2.28 1.54 -10.24
N THR A 94 1.94 2.79 -9.91
CA THR A 94 1.56 3.82 -10.89
C THR A 94 2.66 4.04 -11.93
N SER A 95 3.92 4.15 -11.49
CA SER A 95 5.07 4.29 -12.40
C SER A 95 5.31 3.05 -13.29
N SER A 96 4.80 1.89 -12.86
CA SER A 96 4.83 0.63 -13.59
C SER A 96 3.58 0.40 -14.46
N GLY A 97 2.70 1.41 -14.57
CA GLY A 97 1.47 1.37 -15.37
C GLY A 97 0.31 0.63 -14.73
N LEU A 98 0.37 0.36 -13.41
CA LEU A 98 -0.71 -0.25 -12.64
C LEU A 98 -1.45 0.80 -11.81
N THR A 99 -2.77 0.76 -11.84
CA THR A 99 -3.64 1.64 -11.05
C THR A 99 -4.57 0.80 -10.20
N ARG A 100 -4.64 1.10 -8.91
CA ARG A 100 -5.57 0.46 -7.97
C ARG A 100 -6.82 1.33 -7.80
N LEU A 101 -7.95 0.68 -7.64
CA LEU A 101 -9.23 1.32 -7.36
C LEU A 101 -9.64 0.98 -5.94
N THR A 102 -9.57 1.97 -5.05
CA THR A 102 -9.86 1.86 -3.62
C THR A 102 -10.95 2.83 -3.15
N SER A 103 -11.56 3.59 -4.08
CA SER A 103 -12.55 4.61 -3.79
C SER A 103 -13.80 4.05 -3.12
N ILE A 104 -14.23 4.72 -2.05
CA ILE A 104 -15.47 4.42 -1.29
C ILE A 104 -16.55 5.48 -1.57
N GLY A 105 -17.78 5.23 -1.13
CA GLY A 105 -18.89 6.19 -1.22
C GLY A 105 -19.57 6.31 -2.60
N HIS A 106 -19.12 5.53 -3.58
CA HIS A 106 -19.68 5.49 -4.94
C HIS A 106 -20.30 4.12 -5.23
N ILE A 107 -21.19 4.04 -6.22
CA ILE A 107 -21.76 2.76 -6.65
C ILE A 107 -20.65 1.94 -7.34
N PRO A 108 -20.42 0.67 -6.94
CA PRO A 108 -19.41 -0.16 -7.57
C PRO A 108 -19.78 -0.50 -9.02
N ASP A 109 -18.81 -0.42 -9.92
CA ASP A 109 -18.93 -1.00 -11.27
C ASP A 109 -18.79 -2.52 -11.18
N GLY A 110 -19.85 -3.26 -11.54
CA GLY A 110 -19.87 -4.72 -11.53
C GLY A 110 -18.88 -5.39 -12.50
N ARG A 111 -18.27 -4.64 -13.41
CA ARG A 111 -17.16 -5.13 -14.27
C ARG A 111 -15.83 -5.14 -13.54
N LEU A 112 -15.69 -4.36 -12.47
CA LEU A 112 -14.45 -4.13 -11.73
C LEU A 112 -14.49 -4.75 -10.33
N PHE A 113 -15.67 -4.82 -9.72
CA PHE A 113 -15.85 -5.24 -8.35
C PHE A 113 -16.88 -6.37 -8.20
N ARG A 114 -16.50 -7.37 -7.43
CA ARG A 114 -17.39 -8.36 -6.83
C ARG A 114 -17.90 -7.86 -5.49
N ILE A 115 -19.22 -7.98 -5.26
CA ILE A 115 -19.79 -7.67 -3.95
C ILE A 115 -19.70 -8.90 -3.06
N VAL A 116 -18.97 -8.77 -1.95
CA VAL A 116 -18.69 -9.88 -1.02
C VAL A 116 -19.42 -9.76 0.30
N GLY A 117 -20.10 -8.63 0.54
CA GLY A 117 -20.87 -8.44 1.75
C GLY A 117 -21.60 -7.10 1.80
N THR A 118 -22.30 -6.89 2.90
CA THR A 118 -23.02 -5.66 3.20
C THR A 118 -22.72 -5.19 4.61
N GLN A 119 -22.60 -3.88 4.83
CA GLN A 119 -22.48 -3.30 6.17
C GLN A 119 -23.23 -1.97 6.26
N PRO A 120 -23.71 -1.55 7.45
CA PRO A 120 -24.23 -0.21 7.63
C PRO A 120 -23.12 0.84 7.50
N HIS A 121 -23.43 2.00 6.93
CA HIS A 121 -22.51 3.14 6.90
C HIS A 121 -23.29 4.46 6.98
N PRO A 122 -23.10 5.27 8.04
CA PRO A 122 -23.94 6.44 8.29
C PRO A 122 -23.69 7.59 7.30
N GLY A 123 -22.54 7.61 6.62
CA GLY A 123 -22.15 8.69 5.71
C GLY A 123 -22.33 8.41 4.21
N PHE A 124 -22.78 7.21 3.82
CA PHE A 124 -22.87 6.82 2.41
C PHE A 124 -24.27 6.31 2.05
N ALA A 125 -24.65 6.50 0.78
CA ALA A 125 -25.92 6.02 0.27
C ALA A 125 -25.96 4.48 0.20
N GLU A 126 -27.16 3.91 0.31
CA GLU A 126 -27.37 2.47 0.14
C GLU A 126 -26.87 1.99 -1.23
N GLY A 127 -26.23 0.83 -1.27
CA GLY A 127 -25.61 0.28 -2.48
C GLY A 127 -24.25 0.89 -2.85
N ALA A 128 -23.82 1.99 -2.22
CA ALA A 128 -22.47 2.52 -2.41
C ALA A 128 -21.41 1.60 -1.76
N ILE A 129 -20.16 1.68 -2.22
CA ILE A 129 -19.04 0.98 -1.59
C ILE A 129 -18.84 1.56 -0.18
N ALA A 130 -19.11 0.74 0.84
CA ALA A 130 -18.79 1.06 2.22
C ALA A 130 -17.31 0.81 2.53
N ARG A 131 -16.77 -0.27 1.96
CA ARG A 131 -15.38 -0.69 2.14
C ARG A 131 -14.89 -1.48 0.94
N VAL A 132 -13.65 -1.25 0.53
CA VAL A 132 -12.92 -2.10 -0.40
C VAL A 132 -12.14 -3.12 0.41
N VAL A 133 -12.38 -4.41 0.16
CA VAL A 133 -11.69 -5.54 0.81
C VAL A 133 -10.42 -5.90 0.03
N ARG A 134 -10.55 -5.91 -1.29
CA ARG A 134 -9.46 -6.14 -2.25
C ARG A 134 -9.59 -5.09 -3.34
N ALA A 135 -8.55 -4.33 -3.60
CA ALA A 135 -8.59 -3.31 -4.64
C ALA A 135 -8.65 -3.94 -6.03
N ALA A 136 -9.53 -3.44 -6.91
CA ALA A 136 -9.42 -3.75 -8.33
C ALA A 136 -8.12 -3.14 -8.87
N ALA A 137 -7.46 -3.82 -9.80
CA ALA A 137 -6.22 -3.35 -10.42
C ALA A 137 -6.33 -3.31 -11.94
N LEU A 138 -5.97 -2.17 -12.52
CA LEU A 138 -5.99 -1.91 -13.95
C LEU A 138 -4.56 -1.68 -14.46
N ARG A 139 -4.29 -2.14 -15.68
CA ARG A 139 -3.12 -1.76 -16.48
C ARG A 139 -3.61 -1.09 -17.76
N GLY A 140 -3.57 0.24 -17.78
CA GLY A 140 -4.35 1.01 -18.74
C GLY A 140 -5.84 0.67 -18.60
N GLU A 141 -6.46 0.21 -19.68
CA GLU A 141 -7.88 -0.20 -19.69
C GLU A 141 -8.10 -1.68 -19.34
N ARG A 142 -7.02 -2.47 -19.23
CA ARG A 142 -7.13 -3.91 -18.96
C ARG A 142 -7.29 -4.17 -17.47
N LEU A 143 -8.34 -4.91 -17.11
CA LEU A 143 -8.47 -5.48 -15.77
C LEU A 143 -7.40 -6.55 -15.56
N VAL A 144 -6.55 -6.32 -14.57
CA VAL A 144 -5.51 -7.26 -14.13
C VAL A 144 -5.97 -8.04 -12.91
N ARG A 145 -6.77 -7.41 -12.04
CA ARG A 145 -7.33 -8.05 -10.84
C ARG A 145 -8.73 -7.52 -10.54
N GLU A 146 -9.69 -8.42 -10.36
CA GLU A 146 -11.04 -8.10 -9.88
C GLU A 146 -10.96 -7.63 -8.41
N GLY A 147 -11.66 -6.54 -8.10
CA GLY A 147 -11.78 -6.04 -6.74
C GLY A 147 -12.90 -6.73 -5.96
N GLU A 148 -12.83 -6.65 -4.64
CA GLU A 148 -13.90 -7.11 -3.75
C GLU A 148 -14.35 -5.95 -2.87
N ALA A 149 -15.66 -5.73 -2.81
CA ALA A 149 -16.25 -4.62 -2.07
C ALA A 149 -17.38 -5.08 -1.14
N ILE A 150 -17.49 -4.40 -0.01
CA ILE A 150 -18.66 -4.42 0.86
C ILE A 150 -19.46 -3.17 0.57
N ILE A 151 -20.75 -3.34 0.30
CA ILE A 151 -21.65 -2.22 0.03
C ILE A 151 -22.44 -1.81 1.27
N VAL A 152 -22.93 -0.57 1.23
CA VAL A 152 -23.81 -0.03 2.24
C VAL A 152 -25.15 -0.74 2.17
N ARG A 153 -25.58 -1.30 3.30
CA ARG A 153 -26.97 -1.69 3.53
C ARG A 153 -27.36 -1.16 4.90
N ASN A 154 -28.10 -0.07 4.89
CA ASN A 154 -28.72 0.46 6.09
C ASN A 154 -30.01 -0.34 6.24
N THR A 155 -30.04 -1.28 7.19
CA THR A 155 -31.26 -2.05 7.48
C THR A 155 -32.46 -1.11 7.62
N PRO A 156 -33.64 -1.48 7.08
CA PRO A 156 -34.88 -0.81 7.45
C PRO A 156 -35.18 -0.98 8.94
#